data_AF-A0A8I1I420-F1
#
_entry.id   AF-A0A8I1I420-F1
#
_cell.length_a   1.000
_cell.length_b   1.000
_cell.length_c   1.000
_cell.angle_alpha   90.00
_cell.angle_beta   90.00
_cell.angle_gamma   90.00
#
_symmetry.space_group_name_H-M   'P 1'
#
loop_
_entity.id
_entity.type
_entity.pdbx_description
1 polymer ?
#
loop_
_entity_poly.entity_id
_entity_poly.type
_entity_poly.pdbx_seq_one_letter_code
_entity_poly.pdbx_strand_id
1 'polypeptide(L)'
;MVEQTDKIVEGARILLTVLGINTCVIAIETNKPDAIGAMSEAVAARPADGMDISVAALSVKYPTGSEKQLIQAITGRKVPAMALPSAVAWWFTTSLPPRRCTMR
;
A
#
# COMPACT_ATOMS: atom_id res chain seq x y z
N MET A 1 9.60 -8.63 -13.41
CA MET A 1 9.55 -7.47 -12.47
C MET A 1 10.86 -6.70 -12.49
N VAL A 2 12.01 -7.38 -12.36
CA VAL A 2 13.33 -6.75 -12.27
C VAL A 2 13.73 -5.93 -13.51
N GLU A 3 13.36 -6.35 -14.71
CA GLU A 3 13.79 -5.70 -15.96
C GLU A 3 12.96 -4.47 -16.39
N GLN A 4 11.82 -4.19 -15.72
CA GLN A 4 10.94 -3.07 -16.06
C GLN A 4 10.48 -2.28 -14.82
N THR A 5 11.33 -2.27 -13.79
CA THR A 5 11.13 -1.55 -12.54
C THR A 5 10.77 -0.07 -12.77
N ASP A 6 11.47 0.62 -13.65
CA ASP A 6 11.16 2.03 -13.97
C ASP A 6 9.74 2.26 -14.49
N LYS A 7 9.23 1.35 -15.35
CA LYS A 7 7.88 1.46 -15.90
C LYS A 7 6.82 1.21 -14.83
N ILE A 8 7.12 0.35 -13.85
CA ILE A 8 6.23 0.06 -12.73
C ILE A 8 6.09 1.30 -11.83
N VAL A 9 7.20 1.96 -11.50
CA VAL A 9 7.19 3.20 -10.70
C VAL A 9 6.46 4.32 -11.45
N GLU A 10 6.72 4.49 -12.74
CA GLU A 10 6.03 5.50 -13.55
C GLU A 10 4.52 5.24 -13.64
N GLY A 11 4.11 3.99 -13.86
CA GLY A 11 2.70 3.60 -13.84
C GLY A 11 2.03 3.88 -12.49
N ALA A 12 2.72 3.58 -11.38
CA ALA A 12 2.23 3.89 -10.04
C ALA A 12 2.02 5.41 -9.84
N ARG A 13 2.97 6.24 -10.31
CA ARG A 13 2.84 7.71 -10.30
C ARG A 13 1.62 8.21 -11.07
N ILE A 14 1.40 7.66 -12.27
CA ILE A 14 0.24 8.04 -13.09
C ILE A 14 -1.05 7.69 -12.35
N LEU A 15 -1.13 6.49 -11.77
CA LEU A 15 -2.30 6.06 -11.00
C LEU A 15 -2.54 6.96 -9.78
N LEU A 16 -1.49 7.32 -9.03
CA LEU A 16 -1.58 8.24 -7.90
C LEU A 16 -2.10 9.62 -8.32
N THR A 17 -1.60 10.14 -9.44
CA THR A 17 -2.03 11.44 -9.98
C THR A 17 -3.50 11.41 -10.42
N VAL A 18 -3.91 10.35 -11.13
CA VAL A 18 -5.29 10.20 -11.63
C VAL A 18 -6.30 9.99 -10.50
N LEU A 19 -5.92 9.24 -9.47
CA LEU A 19 -6.78 8.94 -8.33
C LEU A 19 -6.74 10.03 -7.25
N GLY A 20 -5.81 11.00 -7.35
CA GLY A 20 -5.59 12.03 -6.32
C GLY A 20 -5.12 11.43 -4.98
N ILE A 21 -4.37 10.34 -5.03
CA ILE A 21 -3.85 9.63 -3.85
C ILE A 21 -2.37 9.96 -3.70
N ASN A 22 -1.91 10.14 -2.47
CA ASN A 22 -0.52 10.49 -2.18
C ASN A 22 0.34 9.29 -1.77
N THR A 23 -0.25 8.12 -1.51
CA THR A 23 0.49 6.97 -0.97
C THR A 23 0.29 5.71 -1.80
N CYS A 24 1.38 5.05 -2.18
CA CYS A 24 1.38 3.76 -2.86
C CYS A 24 2.31 2.78 -2.13
N VAL A 25 1.84 1.56 -1.94
CA VAL A 25 2.67 0.47 -1.39
C VAL A 25 2.77 -0.64 -2.43
N ILE A 26 3.99 -0.90 -2.90
CA ILE A 26 4.31 -1.99 -3.82
C ILE A 26 4.72 -3.20 -2.97
N ALA A 27 3.86 -4.21 -2.94
CA ALA A 27 4.07 -5.37 -2.09
C ALA A 27 4.68 -6.54 -2.89
N ILE A 28 5.86 -7.01 -2.47
CA ILE A 28 6.64 -8.04 -3.18
C ILE A 28 6.91 -9.20 -2.23
N GLU A 29 6.72 -10.42 -2.70
CA GLU A 29 7.02 -11.63 -1.92
C GLU A 29 8.50 -11.73 -1.52
N THR A 30 8.78 -12.11 -0.28
CA THR A 30 10.14 -12.27 0.26
C THR A 30 10.98 -13.32 -0.47
N ASN A 31 10.36 -14.22 -1.25
CA ASN A 31 11.06 -15.21 -2.07
C ASN A 31 11.81 -14.58 -3.27
N LYS A 32 11.65 -13.27 -3.51
CA LYS A 32 12.29 -12.57 -4.63
C LYS A 32 13.07 -11.33 -4.13
N PRO A 33 14.18 -11.52 -3.39
CA PRO A 33 14.95 -10.41 -2.83
C PRO A 33 15.49 -9.46 -3.90
N ASP A 34 15.87 -9.98 -5.07
CA ASP A 34 16.37 -9.18 -6.20
C ASP A 34 15.31 -8.17 -6.70
N ALA A 35 14.03 -8.56 -6.67
CA ALA A 35 12.94 -7.67 -7.05
C ALA A 35 12.67 -6.59 -6.01
N ILE A 36 12.84 -6.90 -4.72
CA ILE A 36 12.73 -5.92 -3.63
C ILE A 36 13.85 -4.89 -3.75
N GLY A 37 15.09 -5.34 -3.97
CA GLY A 37 16.24 -4.45 -4.18
C GLY A 37 16.05 -3.52 -5.37
N ALA A 38 15.83 -4.09 -6.56
CA ALA A 38 15.65 -3.31 -7.79
C ALA A 38 14.49 -2.33 -7.71
N MET A 39 13.39 -2.69 -7.01
CA MET A 39 12.27 -1.77 -6.83
C MET A 39 12.53 -0.67 -5.83
N SER A 40 13.23 -0.98 -4.74
CA SER A 40 13.58 0.03 -3.74
C SER A 40 14.55 1.06 -4.32
N GLU A 41 15.49 0.62 -5.16
CA GLU A 41 16.41 1.49 -5.90
C GLU A 41 15.66 2.36 -6.91
N ALA A 42 14.77 1.78 -7.72
CA ALA A 42 13.99 2.54 -8.71
C ALA A 42 13.08 3.60 -8.07
N VAL A 43 12.49 3.29 -6.92
CA VAL A 43 11.70 4.24 -6.14
C VAL A 43 12.59 5.36 -5.57
N ALA A 44 13.75 5.02 -5.02
CA ALA A 44 14.69 6.01 -4.49
C ALA A 44 15.30 6.92 -5.57
N ALA A 45 15.52 6.40 -6.77
CA ALA A 45 16.06 7.15 -7.90
C ALA A 45 15.08 8.19 -8.48
N ARG A 46 13.78 8.00 -8.26
CA ARG A 46 12.72 8.89 -8.77
C ARG A 46 11.79 9.32 -7.63
N PRO A 47 12.28 10.16 -6.69
CA PRO A 47 11.42 10.74 -5.67
C PRO A 47 10.29 11.52 -6.34
N ALA A 48 9.07 11.31 -5.88
CA ALA A 48 7.90 11.99 -6.39
C ALA A 48 7.50 13.09 -5.40
N ASP A 49 7.57 14.35 -5.84
CA ASP A 49 7.21 15.49 -5.01
C ASP A 49 5.77 15.38 -4.50
N GLY A 50 5.62 15.19 -3.19
CA GLY A 50 4.32 15.04 -2.52
C GLY A 50 3.65 13.67 -2.66
N MET A 51 4.33 12.66 -3.21
CA MET A 51 3.85 11.27 -3.27
C MET A 51 4.82 10.32 -2.57
N ASP A 52 4.27 9.46 -1.72
CA ASP A 52 4.98 8.45 -0.93
C ASP A 52 4.79 7.08 -1.57
N ILE A 53 5.83 6.59 -2.26
CA ILE A 53 5.86 5.24 -2.83
C ILE A 53 6.81 4.41 -1.99
N SER A 54 6.33 3.29 -1.45
CA SER A 54 7.14 2.39 -0.62
C SER A 54 7.08 0.95 -1.12
N VAL A 55 8.12 0.18 -0.83
CA VAL A 55 8.20 -1.24 -1.16
C VAL A 55 8.06 -2.05 0.14
N ALA A 56 7.06 -2.93 0.19
CA ALA A 56 6.80 -3.79 1.34
C ALA A 56 7.10 -5.25 1.01
N ALA A 57 7.95 -5.89 1.83
CA ALA A 57 8.23 -7.31 1.71
C ALA A 57 7.12 -8.14 2.37
N LEU A 58 6.44 -8.97 1.58
CA LEU A 58 5.36 -9.84 2.06
C LEU A 58 5.88 -11.25 2.37
N SER A 59 5.55 -11.74 3.56
CA SER A 59 5.81 -13.14 3.93
C SER A 59 5.02 -14.07 3.01
N VAL A 60 5.68 -15.09 2.46
CA VAL A 60 5.02 -16.12 1.64
C VAL A 60 4.16 -17.00 2.55
N LYS A 61 2.90 -16.62 2.76
CA LYS A 61 1.90 -17.42 3.46
C LYS A 61 0.77 -17.76 2.50
N TYR A 62 0.74 -19.00 2.05
CA TYR A 62 -0.38 -19.47 1.25
C TYR A 62 -1.67 -19.52 2.09
N PRO A 63 -2.81 -19.07 1.54
CA PRO A 63 -3.03 -18.59 0.17
C PRO A 63 -2.99 -17.06 -0.03
N THR A 64 -1.83 -16.47 -0.39
CA THR A 64 -1.59 -15.01 -0.46
C THR A 64 -2.23 -14.25 -1.64
N GLY A 65 -2.94 -14.92 -2.55
CA GLY A 65 -3.44 -14.32 -3.80
C GLY A 65 -4.77 -13.54 -3.70
N SER A 66 -5.37 -13.45 -2.51
CA SER A 66 -6.62 -12.71 -2.31
C SER A 66 -6.33 -11.28 -1.87
N GLU A 67 -6.94 -10.30 -2.53
CA GLU A 67 -6.86 -8.87 -2.18
C GLU A 67 -7.07 -8.60 -0.68
N LYS A 68 -7.96 -9.38 -0.04
CA LYS A 68 -8.21 -9.31 1.41
C LYS A 68 -6.99 -9.64 2.26
N GLN A 69 -6.15 -10.57 1.80
CA GLN A 69 -4.92 -10.93 2.50
C GLN A 69 -3.81 -9.92 2.25
N LEU A 70 -3.74 -9.32 1.05
CA LEU A 70 -2.81 -8.23 0.78
C LEU A 70 -3.14 -7.01 1.66
N ILE A 71 -4.42 -6.64 1.76
CA ILE A 71 -4.86 -5.58 2.68
C ILE A 71 -4.48 -5.93 4.11
N GLN A 72 -4.73 -7.16 4.57
CA GLN A 72 -4.36 -7.56 5.92
C GLN A 72 -2.85 -7.54 6.16
N ALA A 73 -2.05 -7.98 5.18
CA ALA A 73 -0.60 -8.06 5.33
C ALA A 73 0.07 -6.67 5.30
N ILE A 74 -0.46 -5.73 4.51
CA ILE A 74 0.07 -4.37 4.39
C ILE A 74 -0.48 -3.45 5.49
N THR A 75 -1.79 -3.52 5.76
CA THR A 75 -2.48 -2.59 6.69
C THR A 75 -2.70 -3.16 8.09
N GLY A 76 -2.52 -4.46 8.29
CA GLY A 76 -2.90 -5.16 9.52
C GLY A 76 -4.41 -5.32 9.72
N ARG A 77 -5.24 -4.75 8.84
CA ARG A 77 -6.71 -4.75 8.98
C ARG A 77 -7.33 -5.92 8.21
N LYS A 78 -8.24 -6.65 8.87
CA LYS A 78 -8.97 -7.74 8.22
C LYS A 78 -10.24 -7.21 7.56
N VAL A 79 -10.39 -7.44 6.26
CA VAL A 79 -11.64 -7.16 5.56
C VAL A 79 -12.72 -8.12 6.10
N PRO A 80 -13.89 -7.62 6.56
CA PRO A 80 -14.98 -8.46 7.01
C PRO A 80 -15.40 -9.48 5.94
N ALA A 81 -15.96 -10.62 6.39
CA ALA A 81 -16.56 -11.57 5.47
C ALA A 81 -17.70 -10.88 4.70
N MET A 82 -17.77 -11.09 3.38
CA MET A 82 -18.69 -10.44 2.43
C MET A 82 -18.56 -8.92 2.23
N ALA A 83 -17.66 -8.23 2.93
CA ALA A 83 -17.39 -6.81 2.67
C ALA A 83 -16.46 -6.61 1.46
N LEU A 84 -16.63 -5.47 0.78
CA LEU A 84 -15.73 -4.99 -0.27
C LEU A 84 -14.41 -4.47 0.32
N PRO A 85 -13.29 -4.59 -0.41
CA PRO A 85 -11.98 -4.02 -0.03
C PRO A 85 -12.03 -2.53 0.39
N SER A 86 -12.87 -1.74 -0.28
CA SER A 86 -13.10 -0.33 0.03
C SER A 86 -13.64 -0.08 1.45
N ALA A 87 -14.26 -1.07 2.08
CA ALA A 87 -14.76 -0.96 3.46
C ALA A 87 -13.64 -0.79 4.50
N VAL A 88 -12.40 -1.15 4.16
CA VAL A 88 -11.22 -0.98 5.03
C VAL A 88 -10.42 0.28 4.67
N ALA A 89 -10.69 0.88 3.51
CA ALA A 89 -9.95 2.00 2.94
C ALA A 89 -10.35 3.35 3.54
N TRP A 90 -10.03 3.57 4.82
CA TRP A 90 -9.94 4.90 5.43
C TRP A 90 -8.75 4.90 6.40
N TRP A 91 -7.59 5.32 5.91
CA TRP A 91 -6.35 5.42 6.70
C TRP A 91 -6.39 6.63 7.66
N PHE A 92 -7.21 7.64 7.37
CA PHE A 92 -7.45 8.79 8.25
C PHE A 92 -8.79 8.66 8.99
N THR A 93 -8.90 7.73 9.93
CA THR A 93 -9.71 8.06 11.12
C THR A 93 -8.81 8.88 12.01
N THR A 94 -8.96 10.19 11.94
CA THR A 94 -8.55 11.15 12.97
C THR A 94 -8.47 10.46 14.33
N SER A 95 -7.31 10.54 14.94
CA SER A 95 -7.19 10.69 16.39
C SER A 95 -7.94 11.97 16.81
N LEU A 96 -9.26 12.02 16.62
CA LEU A 96 -10.09 12.91 17.39
C LEU A 96 -10.28 12.16 18.72
N PRO A 97 -9.76 12.67 19.85
CA PRO A 97 -10.18 12.14 21.13
C PRO A 97 -11.71 12.25 21.19
N PRO A 98 -12.41 11.33 21.89
CA PRO A 98 -13.85 11.42 22.05
C PRO A 98 -14.13 12.79 22.67
N ARG A 99 -14.72 13.71 21.89
CA ARG A 99 -15.27 14.94 22.45
C ARG A 99 -16.33 14.47 23.44
N ARG A 100 -15.99 14.51 24.74
CA ARG A 100 -16.94 14.39 25.83
C ARG A 100 -18.02 15.43 25.55
N CYS A 101 -19.15 14.97 25.05
CA CYS A 101 -20.37 15.74 25.04
C CYS A 101 -20.85 15.75 26.50
N THR A 102 -20.32 16.66 27.30
CA THR A 102 -20.94 17.01 28.57
C THR A 102 -22.23 17.75 28.22
N MET A 103 -23.34 16.99 28.14
CA MET A 103 -24.66 17.56 28.28
C MET A 103 -24.73 18.24 29.64
N ARG A 104 -24.99 19.54 29.59
CA ARG A 104 -25.46 20.34 30.70
C ARG A 104 -26.98 20.20 30.77
#